data_AF-A0A2J4XWM0-F1
#
_entry.id   AF-A0A2J4XWM0-F1
#
_cell.length_a   1.000
_cell.length_b   1.000
_cell.length_c   1.000
_cell.angle_alpha   90.00
_cell.angle_beta   90.00
_cell.angle_gamma   90.00
#
_symmetry.space_group_name_H-M   'P 1'
#
loop_
_entity.id
_entity.type
_entity.pdbx_description
1 polymer ?
#
loop_
_entity_poly.entity_id
_entity_poly.type
_entity_poly.pdbx_seq_one_letter_code
_entity_poly.pdbx_strand_id
1 'polypeptide(L)'
;FMVDKGVVRLCRLVDGALMAKPQRLTEVEQALTGKALDAAAIDYAAGVLHDKVEKAIGGRWSAPYKVPVFIDMFRQMLQEVMTEQKK
;
A
#
# COMPACT_ATOMS: atom_id res chain seq x y z
N PHE A 1 -0.89 4.81 -11.08
CA PHE A 1 -1.94 5.04 -10.08
C PHE A 1 -2.84 6.15 -10.65
N MET A 2 -4.17 6.07 -10.55
CA MET A 2 -5.08 7.10 -11.08
C MET A 2 -6.21 7.36 -10.08
N VAL A 3 -6.41 8.63 -9.77
CA VAL A 3 -7.50 9.14 -8.95
C VAL A 3 -8.32 10.10 -9.81
N ASP A 4 -9.65 9.96 -9.75
CA ASP A 4 -10.60 10.79 -10.48
C ASP A 4 -11.67 11.26 -9.49
N LYS A 5 -11.84 12.58 -9.37
CA LYS A 5 -12.78 13.20 -8.40
C LYS A 5 -12.60 12.66 -6.96
N GLY A 6 -11.35 12.46 -6.55
CA GLY A 6 -11.00 11.92 -5.23
C GLY A 6 -11.21 10.41 -5.07
N VAL A 7 -11.66 9.69 -6.09
CA VAL A 7 -11.87 8.23 -6.07
C VAL A 7 -10.75 7.51 -6.80
N VAL A 8 -10.18 6.47 -6.19
CA VAL A 8 -9.14 5.64 -6.83
C VAL A 8 -9.76 4.81 -7.96
N ARG A 9 -9.39 5.09 -9.22
CA ARG A 9 -9.89 4.36 -10.41
C ARG A 9 -8.94 3.26 -10.85
N LEU A 10 -7.64 3.48 -10.70
CA LEU A 10 -6.62 2.51 -11.07
C LEU A 10 -5.54 2.47 -10.00
N CYS A 11 -5.47 1.33 -9.31
CA CYS A 11 -4.40 1.02 -8.37
C CYS A 11 -3.58 -0.16 -8.93
N ARG A 12 -2.28 0.03 -9.10
CA ARG A 12 -1.34 -1.04 -9.41
C ARG A 12 -0.15 -0.91 -8.48
N LEU A 13 0.03 -1.90 -7.62
CA LEU A 13 1.08 -1.94 -6.61
C LEU A 13 1.83 -3.25 -6.79
N VAL A 14 3.16 -3.16 -6.90
CA VAL A 14 4.05 -4.30 -7.09
C VAL A 14 5.09 -4.25 -6.00
N ASP A 15 5.35 -5.38 -5.33
CA ASP A 15 6.48 -5.46 -4.43
C ASP A 15 7.77 -5.72 -5.23
N GLY A 16 8.85 -5.00 -4.89
CA GLY A 16 10.14 -5.16 -5.56
C GLY A 16 10.96 -6.34 -5.00
N ALA A 17 11.17 -6.35 -3.68
CA ALA A 17 12.04 -7.32 -3.01
C ALA A 17 11.51 -7.73 -1.62
N LEU A 18 10.20 -7.57 -1.41
CA LEU A 18 9.58 -7.83 -0.13
C LEU A 18 9.11 -9.28 -0.04
N MET A 19 8.48 -9.76 -1.11
CA MET A 19 8.00 -11.12 -1.22
C MET A 19 9.10 -12.03 -1.79
N ALA A 20 8.78 -13.32 -1.98
CA ALA A 20 9.72 -14.28 -2.56
C ALA A 20 10.09 -13.96 -4.03
N LYS A 21 9.25 -13.21 -4.73
CA LYS A 21 9.44 -12.74 -6.11
C LYS A 21 8.62 -11.46 -6.32
N PRO A 22 9.00 -10.61 -7.30
CA PRO A 22 8.19 -9.46 -7.66
C PRO A 22 6.79 -9.90 -8.08
N GLN A 23 5.77 -9.35 -7.42
CA GLN A 23 4.38 -9.67 -7.72
C GLN A 23 3.46 -8.50 -7.38
N ARG A 24 2.24 -8.56 -7.90
CA ARG A 24 1.20 -7.57 -7.58
C ARG A 24 0.66 -7.80 -6.19
N LEU A 25 0.38 -6.70 -5.50
CA LEU A 25 -0.27 -6.67 -4.19
C LEU A 25 -1.78 -6.51 -4.38
N THR A 26 -2.41 -7.46 -5.05
CA THR A 26 -3.81 -7.37 -5.51
C THR A 26 -4.82 -7.11 -4.39
N GLU A 27 -4.61 -7.69 -3.21
CA GLU A 27 -5.46 -7.45 -2.03
C GLU A 27 -5.40 -5.98 -1.59
N VAL A 28 -4.21 -5.36 -1.62
CA VAL A 28 -4.01 -3.95 -1.27
C VAL A 28 -4.59 -3.04 -2.36
N GLU A 29 -4.42 -3.41 -3.63
CA GLU A 29 -5.04 -2.71 -4.75
C GLU A 29 -6.57 -2.69 -4.65
N GLN A 30 -7.19 -3.81 -4.27
CA GLN A 30 -8.63 -3.93 -4.04
C GLN A 30 -9.09 -3.14 -2.81
N ALA A 31 -8.25 -3.04 -1.78
CA ALA A 31 -8.54 -2.23 -0.60
C ALA A 31 -8.70 -0.74 -0.90
N LEU A 32 -8.13 -0.26 -2.02
CA LEU A 32 -8.15 1.15 -2.45
C LEU A 32 -9.10 1.40 -3.63
N THR A 33 -9.14 0.51 -4.62
CA THR A 33 -9.86 0.73 -5.87
C THR A 33 -11.36 0.91 -5.62
N GLY A 34 -11.94 1.97 -6.21
CA GLY A 34 -13.35 2.34 -6.04
C GLY A 34 -13.67 3.11 -4.76
N LYS A 35 -12.69 3.32 -3.86
CA LYS A 35 -12.86 4.12 -2.64
C LYS A 35 -12.36 5.55 -2.81
N ALA A 36 -12.88 6.45 -1.98
CA ALA A 36 -12.29 7.77 -1.82
C ALA A 36 -10.86 7.63 -1.28
N LEU A 37 -9.91 8.39 -1.83
CA LEU A 37 -8.56 8.45 -1.31
C LEU A 37 -8.52 9.46 -0.16
N ASP A 38 -8.74 8.95 1.05
CA ASP A 38 -8.66 9.68 2.31
C ASP A 38 -7.78 8.96 3.34
N ALA A 39 -7.57 9.57 4.50
CA ALA A 39 -6.74 9.00 5.55
C ALA A 39 -7.24 7.62 6.02
N ALA A 40 -8.56 7.41 6.10
CA ALA A 40 -9.14 6.15 6.54
C ALA A 40 -8.90 5.03 5.52
N ALA A 41 -9.01 5.33 4.22
CA ALA A 41 -8.69 4.40 3.15
C ALA A 41 -7.21 4.02 3.14
N ILE A 42 -6.31 5.00 3.39
CA ILE A 42 -4.87 4.77 3.50
C ILE A 42 -4.56 3.85 4.68
N ASP A 43 -5.10 4.14 5.87
CA ASP A 43 -4.86 3.33 7.06
C ASP A 43 -5.41 1.90 6.93
N TYR A 44 -6.60 1.77 6.35
CA TYR A 44 -7.17 0.45 6.06
C TYR A 44 -6.27 -0.36 5.10
N ALA A 45 -5.84 0.24 3.99
CA ALA A 45 -4.98 -0.43 3.03
C ALA A 45 -3.58 -0.74 3.62
N ALA A 46 -3.07 0.12 4.51
CA ALA A 46 -1.82 -0.12 5.23
C ALA A 46 -1.94 -1.34 6.17
N GLY A 47 -3.09 -1.53 6.83
CA GLY A 47 -3.38 -2.73 7.61
C GLY A 47 -3.41 -4.01 6.75
N VAL A 48 -4.10 -3.97 5.60
CA VAL A 48 -4.12 -5.09 4.64
C VAL A 48 -2.70 -5.43 4.17
N LEU A 49 -1.89 -4.41 3.89
CA LEU A 49 -0.50 -4.60 3.50
C LEU A 49 0.33 -5.21 4.64
N HIS A 50 0.20 -4.69 5.85
CA HIS A 50 0.90 -5.19 7.04
C HIS A 50 0.66 -6.68 7.24
N ASP A 51 -0.60 -7.11 7.26
CA ASP A 51 -0.95 -8.52 7.46
C ASP A 51 -0.37 -9.42 6.37
N LYS A 52 -0.34 -8.93 5.13
CA LYS A 52 0.23 -9.66 4.00
C LYS A 52 1.75 -9.81 4.13
N VAL A 53 2.43 -8.75 4.53
CA VAL A 53 3.88 -8.73 4.73
C VAL A 53 4.26 -9.62 5.91
N GLU A 54 3.55 -9.56 7.02
CA GLU A 54 3.90 -10.40 8.18
C GLU A 54 3.68 -11.88 7.93
N LYS A 55 2.62 -12.25 7.22
CA LYS A 55 2.44 -13.64 6.77
C LYS A 55 3.58 -14.11 5.86
N ALA A 56 4.16 -13.22 5.05
CA ALA A 56 5.18 -13.57 4.07
C ALA A 56 6.61 -13.59 4.63
N ILE A 57 6.93 -12.65 5.52
CA ILE A 57 8.30 -12.45 6.00
C ILE A 57 8.45 -12.35 7.51
N GLY A 58 7.39 -12.36 8.32
CA GLY A 58 7.48 -12.09 9.77
C GLY A 58 8.40 -13.03 10.56
N GLY A 59 8.66 -14.25 10.05
CA GLY A 59 9.63 -15.19 10.61
C GLY A 59 11.08 -14.96 10.18
N ARG A 60 11.36 -14.00 9.29
CA ARG A 60 12.72 -13.71 8.81
C ARG A 60 13.40 -12.72 9.76
N TRP A 61 14.70 -12.91 10.00
CA TRP A 61 15.51 -12.01 10.82
C TRP A 61 15.43 -10.53 10.37
N SER A 62 15.16 -10.28 9.09
CA SER A 62 15.04 -8.93 8.54
C SER A 62 13.66 -8.29 8.70
N ALA A 63 12.64 -9.02 9.16
CA ALA A 63 11.28 -8.50 9.28
C ALA A 63 11.17 -7.26 10.19
N PRO A 64 11.80 -7.22 11.38
CA PRO A 64 11.63 -6.12 12.33
C PRO A 64 11.95 -4.73 11.76
N TYR A 65 12.86 -4.64 10.79
CA TYR A 65 13.18 -3.37 10.13
C TYR A 65 12.52 -3.22 8.76
N LYS A 66 12.29 -4.31 8.01
CA LYS A 66 11.69 -4.22 6.66
C LYS A 66 10.19 -3.94 6.69
N VAL A 67 9.45 -4.55 7.61
CA VAL A 67 7.99 -4.36 7.71
C VAL A 67 7.63 -2.90 7.96
N PRO A 68 8.11 -2.22 9.04
CA PRO A 68 7.73 -0.85 9.31
C PRO A 68 8.11 0.10 8.16
N VAL A 69 9.33 -0.04 7.62
CA VAL A 69 9.79 0.78 6.49
C VAL A 69 8.87 0.64 5.28
N PHE A 70 8.45 -0.58 4.94
CA PHE A 70 7.58 -0.80 3.79
C PHE A 70 6.19 -0.19 3.98
N ILE A 71 5.64 -0.26 5.20
CA ILE A 71 4.35 0.35 5.53
C ILE A 71 4.45 1.88 5.49
N ASP A 72 5.53 2.45 6.01
CA ASP A 72 5.72 3.91 6.02
C ASP A 72 5.92 4.46 4.60
N MET A 73 6.73 3.79 3.77
CA MET A 73 6.87 4.14 2.35
C MET A 73 5.52 4.09 1.61
N PHE A 74 4.71 3.07 1.91
CA PHE A 74 3.37 2.94 1.34
C PHE A 74 2.45 4.10 1.76
N ARG A 75 2.43 4.45 3.05
CA ARG A 75 1.64 5.59 3.56
C ARG A 75 2.08 6.90 2.93
N GLN A 76 3.40 7.14 2.90
CA GLN A 76 3.97 8.36 2.33
C GLN A 76 3.56 8.52 0.86
N MET A 77 3.72 7.45 0.06
CA MET A 77 3.35 7.46 -1.36
C MET A 77 1.86 7.79 -1.57
N LEU A 78 0.95 7.24 -0.77
CA LEU A 78 -0.48 7.58 -0.90
C LEU A 78 -0.82 8.99 -0.40
N GLN A 79 -0.12 9.48 0.62
CA GLN A 79 -0.28 10.86 1.10
C GLN A 79 0.20 11.89 0.06
N GLU A 80 1.30 11.60 -0.64
CA GLU A 80 1.80 12.40 -1.75
C GLU A 80 0.76 12.47 -2.87
N VAL A 81 0.24 11.32 -3.32
CA VAL A 81 -0.84 11.25 -4.33
C VAL A 81 -2.06 12.03 -3.86
N MET A 82 -2.52 11.84 -2.61
CA MET A 82 -3.66 12.56 -2.05
C MET A 82 -3.45 14.08 -2.04
N THR A 83 -2.23 14.53 -1.80
CA THR A 83 -1.87 15.96 -1.77
C THR A 83 -1.81 16.55 -3.18
N GLU A 84 -1.29 15.80 -4.16
CA GLU A 84 -1.29 16.20 -5.57
C GLU A 84 -2.70 16.38 -6.14
N GLN A 85 -3.68 15.58 -5.71
CA GLN A 85 -5.07 15.74 -6.13
C GLN A 85 -5.74 17.04 -5.65
N LYS A 86 -5.16 17.72 -4.64
CA LYS A 86 -5.69 18.98 -4.09
C LYS A 86 -5.07 20.22 -4.74
N LYS A 87 -4.05 20.05 -5.59
CA LYS A 87 -3.42 21.12 -6.35
C LYS A 87 -4.12 21.31 -7.69
#